data_AF-A0A1Y2DVC6-F1
#
_entry.id   AF-A0A1Y2DVC6-F1
#
_cell.length_a   1.000
_cell.length_b   1.000
_cell.length_c   1.000
_cell.angle_alpha   90.00
_cell.angle_beta   90.00
_cell.angle_gamma   90.00
#
_symmetry.space_group_name_H-M   'P 1'
#
loop_
_entity.id
_entity.type
_entity.pdbx_description
1 polymer ?
#
loop_
_entity_poly.entity_id
_entity_poly.type
_entity_poly.pdbx_seq_one_letter_code
_entity_poly.pdbx_strand_id
1 'polypeptide(L)'
;MDISNVLNPEGETVRDSLEELDELILAQFTSPQREEQDEELVVEPFVSVQEALEALAKLRLYQEQSGGDTGLILQLNRQERQLRVVREESLQQSDGRSF
;
A
#
# COMPACT_ATOMS: atom_id res chain seq x y z
N MET A 1 1.99 -35.63 -23.20
CA MET A 1 1.85 -34.17 -23.31
C MET A 1 3.06 -33.69 -24.08
N ASP A 2 2.85 -33.12 -25.27
CA ASP A 2 3.92 -32.55 -26.07
C ASP A 2 4.23 -31.13 -25.57
N ILE A 3 5.43 -30.99 -25.00
CA ILE A 3 5.91 -29.77 -24.35
C ILE A 3 6.31 -28.71 -25.41
N SER A 4 6.48 -29.13 -26.66
CA SER A 4 6.78 -28.26 -27.82
C SER A 4 5.69 -27.24 -28.10
N ASN A 5 4.41 -27.55 -27.80
CA ASN A 5 3.29 -26.60 -27.96
C ASN A 5 3.16 -25.59 -26.80
N VAL A 6 3.97 -25.73 -25.75
CA VAL A 6 3.97 -24.81 -24.60
C VAL A 6 4.89 -23.62 -24.87
N LEU A 7 5.98 -23.83 -25.61
CA LEU A 7 6.93 -22.75 -25.90
C LEU A 7 6.57 -21.93 -27.14
N ASN A 8 5.87 -22.51 -28.11
CA ASN A 8 5.40 -21.82 -29.32
C ASN A 8 4.04 -22.42 -29.72
N PRO A 9 2.91 -21.90 -29.21
CA PRO A 9 1.60 -22.38 -29.62
C PRO A 9 1.40 -22.15 -31.12
N GLU A 10 0.91 -23.16 -31.84
CA GLU A 10 0.64 -23.07 -33.28
C GLU A 10 -0.39 -21.97 -33.56
N GLY A 11 0.08 -20.80 -33.98
CA GLY A 11 -0.74 -19.61 -34.23
C GLY A 11 -0.14 -18.31 -33.70
N GLU A 12 0.83 -18.36 -32.80
CA GLU A 12 1.55 -17.17 -32.31
C GLU A 12 2.74 -16.88 -33.22
N THR A 13 2.49 -16.13 -34.30
CA THR A 13 3.57 -15.58 -35.13
C THR A 13 4.03 -14.25 -34.55
N VAL A 14 5.18 -14.23 -33.88
CA VAL A 14 5.86 -12.98 -33.51
C VAL A 14 6.43 -12.37 -34.79
N ARG A 15 5.90 -11.22 -35.20
CA ARG A 15 6.35 -10.49 -36.38
C ARG A 15 7.21 -9.31 -35.94
N ASP A 16 8.52 -9.52 -35.86
CA ASP A 16 9.50 -8.48 -35.48
C ASP A 16 9.74 -7.47 -36.61
N SER A 17 8.69 -6.79 -37.08
CA SER A 17 8.81 -5.69 -38.03
C SER A 17 8.83 -4.35 -37.30
N LEU A 18 9.61 -3.40 -37.80
CA LEU A 18 9.69 -2.05 -37.24
C LEU A 18 8.33 -1.33 -37.23
N GLU A 19 7.47 -1.65 -38.20
CA GLU A 19 6.13 -1.07 -38.33
C GLU A 19 5.21 -1.47 -37.16
N GLU A 20 5.28 -2.71 -36.67
CA GLU A 20 4.49 -3.16 -35.52
C GLU A 20 4.96 -2.55 -34.19
N LEU A 21 6.25 -2.26 -34.07
CA LEU A 21 6.82 -1.58 -32.90
C LEU A 21 6.24 -0.16 -32.77
N ASP A 22 6.18 0.58 -33.87
CA ASP A 22 5.60 1.92 -33.88
C ASP A 22 4.09 1.87 -33.58
N GLU A 23 3.36 0.90 -34.12
CA GLU A 23 1.94 0.71 -33.82
C GLU A 23 1.67 0.37 -32.34
N LEU A 24 2.47 -0.52 -31.73
CA LEU A 24 2.37 -0.87 -30.31
C LEU A 24 2.68 0.33 -29.40
N ILE A 25 3.72 1.10 -29.75
CA ILE A 25 4.09 2.31 -29.03
C ILE A 25 2.95 3.33 -29.14
N LEU A 26 2.43 3.58 -30.34
CA LEU A 26 1.33 4.50 -30.56
C LEU A 26 0.06 4.07 -29.82
N ALA A 27 -0.30 2.79 -29.84
CA ALA A 27 -1.46 2.24 -29.13
C ALA A 27 -1.44 2.54 -27.62
N GLN A 28 -0.26 2.51 -27.00
CA GLN A 28 -0.08 2.83 -25.59
C GLN A 28 -0.41 4.30 -25.27
N PHE A 29 -0.24 5.21 -26.23
CA PHE A 29 -0.50 6.65 -26.06
C PHE A 29 -1.82 7.12 -26.69
N THR A 30 -2.42 6.34 -27.59
CA THR A 30 -3.71 6.66 -28.23
C THR A 30 -4.90 6.02 -27.54
N SER A 31 -4.69 5.18 -26.53
CA SER A 31 -5.79 4.67 -25.69
C SER A 31 -6.60 5.85 -25.13
N PRO A 32 -7.90 5.97 -25.50
CA PRO A 32 -8.74 7.07 -25.07
C PRO A 32 -9.08 6.84 -23.60
N GLN A 33 -8.30 7.45 -22.71
CA GLN A 33 -8.47 7.40 -21.27
C GLN A 33 -8.45 5.95 -20.75
N ARG A 34 -7.40 5.60 -20.00
CA ARG A 34 -7.50 4.52 -19.01
C ARG A 34 -8.89 4.66 -18.38
N GLU A 35 -9.78 3.72 -18.71
CA GLU A 35 -10.92 3.41 -17.87
C GLU A 35 -10.32 3.38 -16.47
N GLU A 36 -10.82 4.27 -15.63
CA GLU A 36 -10.51 4.29 -14.21
C GLU A 36 -10.61 2.82 -13.80
N GLN A 37 -9.45 2.17 -13.63
CA GLN A 37 -9.41 0.92 -12.93
C GLN A 37 -10.05 1.32 -11.62
N ASP A 38 -11.24 0.79 -11.37
CA ASP A 38 -11.80 0.68 -10.05
C ASP A 38 -10.72 -0.05 -9.24
N GLU A 39 -9.72 0.71 -8.78
CA GLU A 39 -8.86 0.35 -7.68
C GLU A 39 -9.87 0.08 -6.59
N GLU A 40 -10.16 -1.19 -6.41
CA GLU A 40 -10.99 -1.73 -5.35
C GLU A 40 -10.49 -1.01 -4.09
N LEU A 41 -11.24 0.01 -3.67
CA LEU A 41 -10.89 0.85 -2.54
C LEU A 41 -10.93 -0.11 -1.36
N VAL A 42 -9.78 -0.73 -1.07
CA VAL A 42 -9.57 -1.50 0.13
C VAL A 42 -9.71 -0.47 1.22
N VAL A 43 -10.93 -0.36 1.74
CA VAL A 43 -11.24 0.49 2.88
C VAL A 43 -10.48 -0.13 4.03
N GLU A 44 -9.24 0.33 4.23
CA GLU A 44 -8.48 -0.03 5.40
C GLU A 44 -9.35 0.35 6.61
N PRO A 45 -9.58 -0.58 7.54
CA PRO A 45 -10.39 -0.28 8.70
C PRO A 45 -9.74 0.92 9.41
N PHE A 46 -10.49 2.02 9.52
CA PHE A 46 -10.05 3.19 10.26
C PHE A 46 -9.87 2.80 11.72
N VAL A 47 -8.63 2.50 12.11
CA VAL A 47 -8.27 2.22 13.49
C VAL A 47 -8.31 3.54 14.24
N SER A 48 -9.03 3.58 15.36
CA SER A 48 -9.04 4.78 16.19
C SER A 48 -7.65 5.05 16.78
N VAL A 49 -7.33 6.32 17.07
CA VAL A 49 -6.03 6.68 17.68
C VAL A 49 -5.81 5.92 19.00
N GLN A 50 -6.88 5.62 19.74
CA GLN A 50 -6.82 4.87 20.98
C GLN A 50 -6.43 3.40 20.73
N GLU A 51 -7.08 2.73 19.77
CA GLU A 51 -6.74 1.34 19.40
C GLU A 51 -5.32 1.22 18.85
N ALA A 52 -4.85 2.22 18.08
CA ALA A 52 -3.48 2.27 17.58
C ALA A 52 -2.46 2.36 18.72
N LEU A 53 -2.72 3.19 19.75
CA LEU A 53 -1.87 3.30 20.94
C LEU A 53 -1.84 1.99 21.74
N GLU A 54 -2.99 1.32 21.88
CA GLU A 54 -3.08 0.03 22.58
C GLU A 54 -2.34 -1.09 21.83
N ALA A 55 -2.44 -1.12 20.50
CA ALA A 55 -1.70 -2.05 19.65
C ALA A 55 -0.19 -1.83 19.76
N LEU A 56 0.28 -0.58 19.73
CA LEU A 56 1.69 -0.23 19.91
C LEU A 56 2.22 -0.66 21.28
N ALA A 57 1.43 -0.48 22.35
CA ALA A 57 1.81 -0.91 23.68
C ALA A 57 2.00 -2.44 23.76
N LYS A 58 1.10 -3.22 23.13
CA LYS A 58 1.21 -4.68 23.05
C LYS A 58 2.43 -5.11 22.24
N LEU A 59 2.69 -4.46 21.09
CA LEU A 59 3.86 -4.74 20.25
C LEU A 59 5.17 -4.48 20.99
N ARG A 60 5.24 -3.37 21.74
CA ARG A 60 6.41 -3.05 22.56
C ARG A 60 6.66 -4.11 23.64
N LEU A 61 5.61 -4.51 24.37
CA LEU A 61 5.71 -5.54 25.39
C LEU A 61 6.21 -6.87 24.81
N TYR A 62 5.68 -7.27 23.65
CA TYR A 62 6.11 -8.48 22.96
C TYR A 62 7.59 -8.42 22.58
N GLN A 63 8.06 -7.28 22.06
CA GLN A 63 9.46 -7.09 21.68
C GLN A 63 10.40 -7.11 22.89
N GLU A 64 10.01 -6.46 23.99
CA GLU A 64 10.77 -6.49 25.24
C GLU A 64 10.89 -7.92 25.81
N GLN A 65 9.82 -8.73 25.71
CA GLN A 65 9.82 -10.12 26.17
C GLN A 65 10.61 -11.07 25.26
N SER A 66 10.68 -10.77 23.96
CA SER A 66 11.37 -11.60 22.97
C SER A 66 12.88 -11.36 22.91
N GLY A 67 13.43 -10.49 23.77
CA GLY A 67 14.82 -10.04 23.70
C GLY A 67 15.10 -9.17 22.46
N GLY A 68 14.07 -8.43 22.03
CA GLY A 68 13.97 -7.80 20.72
C GLY A 68 14.94 -6.66 20.43
N ASP A 69 14.95 -6.28 19.15
CA ASP A 69 15.84 -5.27 18.60
C ASP A 69 15.56 -3.87 19.18
N THR A 70 16.58 -3.30 19.82
CA THR A 70 16.56 -1.93 20.36
C THR A 70 16.19 -0.88 19.33
N GLY A 71 16.53 -1.09 18.04
CA GLY A 71 16.16 -0.17 16.97
C GLY A 71 14.65 -0.12 16.74
N LEU A 72 14.00 -1.28 16.82
CA LEU A 72 12.55 -1.40 16.64
C LEU A 72 11.79 -0.75 17.82
N ILE A 73 12.27 -0.93 19.05
CA ILE A 73 11.68 -0.30 20.25
C ILE A 73 11.75 1.24 20.15
N LEU A 74 12.87 1.79 19.64
CA LEU A 74 13.01 3.24 19.43
C LEU A 74 12.02 3.76 18.38
N GLN A 75 11.81 3.02 17.29
CA GLN A 75 10.84 3.38 16.26
C GLN A 75 9.40 3.37 16.79
N LEU A 76 9.02 2.33 17.54
CA LEU A 76 7.70 2.24 18.17
C LEU A 76 7.43 3.41 19.13
N ASN A 77 8.43 3.78 19.95
CA ASN A 77 8.33 4.94 20.85
C ASN A 77 8.14 6.27 20.10
N ARG A 78 8.77 6.41 18.92
CA ARG A 78 8.61 7.61 18.09
C ARG A 78 7.19 7.70 17.53
N GLN A 79 6.65 6.58 17.05
CA GLN A 79 5.28 6.51 16.53
C GLN A 79 4.25 6.79 17.64
N GLU A 80 4.46 6.26 18.84
CA GLU A 80 3.60 6.52 20.00
C GLU A 80 3.54 8.02 20.34
N ARG A 81 4.69 8.72 20.31
CA ARG A 81 4.73 10.17 20.54
C ARG A 81 3.96 10.95 19.47
N GLN A 82 4.11 10.58 18.21
CA GLN A 82 3.39 11.24 17.11
C GLN A 82 1.88 11.07 17.24
N LEU A 83 1.42 9.85 17.57
CA LEU A 83 0.00 9.59 17.78
C LEU A 83 -0.59 10.33 18.99
N ARG A 84 0.21 10.56 20.04
CA ARG A 84 -0.23 11.39 21.19
C ARG A 84 -0.45 12.85 20.81
N VAL A 85 0.45 13.42 20.00
CA VAL A 85 0.28 14.80 19.49
C VAL A 85 -0.99 14.90 18.65
N VAL A 86 -1.21 13.96 17.72
CA VAL A 86 -2.42 13.92 16.89
C VAL A 86 -3.69 13.80 17.75
N ARG A 87 -3.64 12.99 18.82
CA ARG A 87 -4.75 12.89 19.78
C ARG A 87 -5.03 14.23 20.46
N GLU A 88 -4.02 14.91 20.95
CA GLU A 88 -4.17 16.22 21.62
C GLU A 88 -4.73 17.28 20.67
N GLU A 89 -4.26 17.32 19.42
CA GLU A 89 -4.80 18.21 18.38
C GLU A 89 -6.27 17.91 18.08
N SER A 90 -6.64 16.63 17.96
CA SER A 90 -8.03 16.24 17.72
C SER A 90 -8.98 16.61 18.88
N LEU A 91 -8.49 16.54 20.12
CA LEU A 91 -9.26 16.94 21.31
C LEU A 91 -9.44 18.47 21.36
N GLN A 92 -8.38 19.24 21.10
CA GLN A 92 -8.45 20.70 21.05
C GLN A 92 -9.40 21.22 19.97
N GLN A 93 -9.46 20.56 18.80
CA GLN A 93 -10.40 20.91 17.73
C GLN A 93 -11.87 20.63 18.08
N SER A 94 -12.14 19.60 18.90
CA SER A 94 -13.50 19.29 19.36
C SER A 94 -14.02 20.29 20.40
N ASP A 95 -13.17 20.79 21.30
CA ASP A 95 -13.54 21.79 22.31
C ASP A 95 -13.79 23.17 21.69
N GLY A 96 -13.03 23.56 20.65
CA GLY A 96 -13.20 24.84 19.95
C GLY A 96 -14.49 24.96 19.12
N ARG A 97 -15.21 23.86 18.88
CA ARG A 97 -16.49 23.83 18.14
C ARG A 97 -17.73 23.86 19.05
N SER A 98 -17.54 23.91 20.38
CA SER A 98 -18.65 23.96 21.36
C SER A 98 -18.99 25.37 21.88
N PHE A 99 -18.61 26.44 21.17
CA PHE A 99 -18.97 27.83 21.51
C PHE A 99 -19.80 28.49 20.42
#